data_AF-A0A959TEA4-F1
#
_entry.id   AF-A0A959TEA4-F1
#
_cell.length_a   1.000
_cell.length_b   1.000
_cell.length_c   1.000
_cell.angle_alpha   90.00
_cell.angle_beta   90.00
_cell.angle_gamma   90.00
#
_symmetry.space_group_name_H-M   'P 1'
#
loop_
_entity.id
_entity.type
_entity.pdbx_description
1 polymer ?
#
loop_
_entity_poly.entity_id
_entity_poly.type
_entity_poly.pdbx_seq_one_letter_code
_entity_poly.pdbx_strand_id
1 'polypeptide(L)'
;YEHVPEVGIARDERQDLNTQADRDALFARYRRRTLPVTVPEQEHIADLVAKHGRVAIMCFEHEVGCCHRDALSRSIVGLPDFKGQLVHL
;
A
#
# COMPACT_ATOMS: atom_id res chain seq x y z
N TYR A 1 -9.56 -10.49 9.32
CA TYR A 1 -8.47 -10.39 8.33
C TYR A 1 -9.12 -10.42 6.97
N GLU A 2 -8.75 -9.50 6.10
CA GLU A 2 -9.28 -9.39 4.75
C GLU A 2 -8.12 -9.35 3.77
N HIS A 3 -8.20 -10.16 2.72
CA HIS A 3 -7.13 -10.32 1.74
C HIS A 3 -7.50 -9.57 0.45
N VAL A 4 -6.73 -8.53 0.13
CA VAL A 4 -6.90 -7.70 -1.07
C VAL A 4 -5.60 -7.80 -1.90
N PRO A 5 -5.40 -8.88 -2.68
CA PRO A 5 -4.15 -9.11 -3.40
C PRO A 5 -3.90 -8.11 -4.53
N GLU A 6 -4.93 -7.48 -5.05
CA GLU A 6 -4.90 -6.56 -6.20
C GLU A 6 -4.03 -5.33 -5.91
N VAL A 7 -4.05 -4.84 -4.67
CA VAL A 7 -3.21 -3.72 -4.22
C VAL A 7 -1.77 -4.16 -3.88
N GLY A 8 -1.45 -5.45 -4.01
CA GLY A 8 -0.12 -5.99 -3.79
C GLY A 8 0.84 -5.76 -4.96
N ILE A 9 2.13 -5.95 -4.70
CA ILE A 9 3.13 -6.07 -5.77
C ILE A 9 3.15 -7.52 -6.25
N ALA A 10 3.17 -7.75 -7.55
CA ALA A 10 3.18 -9.10 -8.10
C ALA A 10 4.46 -9.86 -7.68
N ARG A 11 4.41 -11.21 -7.66
CA ARG A 11 5.53 -12.03 -7.14
C ARG A 11 6.75 -11.95 -8.05
N ASP A 12 6.51 -11.98 -9.36
CA ASP A 12 7.52 -11.86 -10.42
C ASP A 12 8.26 -10.52 -10.36
N GLU A 13 7.59 -9.47 -9.91
CA GLU A 13 8.16 -8.13 -9.71
C GLU A 13 9.09 -8.01 -8.50
N ARG A 14 9.03 -8.96 -7.55
CA ARG A 14 9.77 -8.95 -6.27
C ARG A 14 11.08 -9.73 -6.32
N GLN A 15 11.66 -9.91 -7.51
CA GLN A 15 12.92 -10.63 -7.70
C GLN A 15 14.12 -9.69 -7.61
N ASP A 16 15.27 -10.23 -7.16
CA ASP A 16 16.58 -9.57 -7.18
C ASP A 16 16.66 -8.20 -6.49
N LEU A 17 15.91 -7.98 -5.40
CA LEU A 17 15.89 -6.75 -4.61
C LEU A 17 17.10 -6.61 -3.65
N ASN A 18 18.31 -6.72 -4.20
CA ASN A 18 19.54 -6.80 -3.42
C ASN A 18 19.97 -5.44 -2.82
N THR A 19 19.64 -4.34 -3.50
CA THR A 19 20.04 -2.98 -3.10
C THR A 19 18.84 -2.11 -2.79
N GLN A 20 19.10 -0.95 -2.14
CA GLN A 20 18.05 0.03 -1.89
C GLN A 20 17.51 0.62 -3.21
N ALA A 21 18.38 0.80 -4.21
CA ALA A 21 17.98 1.29 -5.52
C ALA A 21 17.00 0.34 -6.23
N ASP A 22 17.17 -0.98 -6.08
CA ASP A 22 16.25 -1.98 -6.65
C ASP A 22 14.85 -1.85 -6.02
N ARG A 23 14.80 -1.67 -4.69
CA ARG A 23 13.55 -1.46 -3.94
C ARG A 23 12.88 -0.14 -4.30
N ASP A 24 13.65 0.94 -4.41
CA ASP A 24 13.14 2.25 -4.80
C ASP A 24 12.54 2.22 -6.22
N ALA A 25 13.22 1.54 -7.15
CA ALA A 25 12.74 1.33 -8.52
C ALA A 25 11.45 0.48 -8.55
N LEU A 26 11.38 -0.57 -7.71
CA LEU A 26 10.18 -1.37 -7.53
C LEU A 26 9.00 -0.51 -7.05
N PHE A 27 9.18 0.29 -6.02
CA PHE A 27 8.10 1.13 -5.48
C PHE A 27 7.72 2.27 -6.42
N ALA A 28 8.68 2.84 -7.17
CA ALA A 28 8.37 3.81 -8.21
C ALA A 28 7.48 3.20 -9.30
N ARG A 29 7.75 1.96 -9.71
CA ARG A 29 6.93 1.24 -10.69
C ARG A 29 5.55 0.90 -10.14
N TYR A 30 5.47 0.38 -8.91
CA TYR A 30 4.22 0.11 -8.21
C TYR A 30 3.31 1.35 -8.14
N ARG A 31 3.87 2.51 -7.75
CA ARG A 31 3.14 3.77 -7.69
C ARG A 31 2.61 4.23 -9.05
N ARG A 32 3.33 3.95 -10.13
CA ARG A 32 2.97 4.38 -11.49
C ARG A 32 2.03 3.41 -12.20
N ARG A 33 2.05 2.13 -11.86
CA ARG A 33 1.35 1.08 -12.60
C ARG A 33 0.21 0.44 -11.82
N THR A 34 0.39 0.18 -10.53
CA THR A 34 -0.58 -0.55 -9.72
C THR A 34 -1.56 0.41 -9.05
N LEU A 35 -1.07 1.40 -8.31
CA LEU A 35 -1.94 2.32 -7.55
C LEU A 35 -3.02 3.02 -8.41
N PRO A 36 -2.74 3.49 -9.64
CA PRO A 36 -3.76 4.17 -10.44
C PRO A 36 -4.86 3.25 -10.96
N VAL A 37 -4.60 1.95 -11.08
CA VAL A 37 -5.56 0.98 -11.64
C VAL A 37 -6.27 0.18 -10.55
N THR A 38 -5.84 0.30 -9.30
CA THR A 38 -6.45 -0.36 -8.13
C THR A 38 -7.14 0.62 -7.19
N VAL A 39 -7.63 1.74 -7.74
CA VAL A 39 -8.40 2.74 -7.00
C VAL A 39 -9.67 2.13 -6.38
N PRO A 40 -10.45 1.27 -7.08
CA PRO A 40 -11.64 0.65 -6.48
C PRO A 40 -11.33 -0.16 -5.21
N GLU A 41 -10.22 -0.88 -5.20
CA GLU A 41 -9.79 -1.65 -4.03
C GLU A 41 -9.26 -0.75 -2.90
N GLN A 42 -8.66 0.38 -3.24
CA GLN A 42 -8.26 1.40 -2.25
C GLN A 42 -9.49 2.07 -1.61
N GLU A 43 -10.53 2.36 -2.39
CA GLU A 43 -11.83 2.86 -1.90
C GLU A 43 -12.50 1.83 -0.99
N HIS A 44 -12.48 0.55 -1.36
CA HIS A 44 -12.96 -0.53 -0.49
C HIS A 44 -12.22 -0.57 0.85
N ILE A 45 -10.90 -0.38 0.86
CA ILE A 45 -10.13 -0.28 2.12
C ILE A 45 -10.52 0.97 2.92
N ALA A 46 -10.77 2.10 2.26
CA ALA A 46 -11.27 3.32 2.90
C ALA A 46 -12.64 3.09 3.56
N ASP A 47 -13.53 2.35 2.90
CA ASP A 47 -14.84 1.98 3.46
C ASP A 47 -14.70 1.07 4.68
N LEU A 48 -13.75 0.13 4.67
CA LEU A 48 -13.45 -0.68 5.85
C LEU A 48 -12.96 0.19 7.02
N VAL A 49 -12.14 1.22 6.75
CA VAL A 49 -11.72 2.19 7.77
C VAL A 49 -12.93 2.95 8.32
N ALA A 50 -13.82 3.45 7.46
CA ALA A 50 -15.02 4.15 7.88
C ALA A 50 -15.96 3.26 8.72
N LYS A 51 -16.10 1.99 8.34
CA LYS A 51 -16.96 1.00 9.01
C LYS A 51 -16.42 0.54 10.36
N HIS A 52 -15.11 0.34 10.47
CA HIS A 52 -14.48 -0.28 11.66
C HIS A 52 -13.72 0.72 12.53
N GLY A 53 -13.54 1.96 12.08
CA GLY A 53 -12.83 3.04 12.77
C GLY A 53 -11.30 2.90 12.72
N ARG A 54 -10.75 1.71 12.97
CA ARG A 54 -9.30 1.44 12.90
C ARG A 54 -9.03 0.14 12.17
N VAL A 55 -8.30 0.24 11.06
CA VAL A 55 -7.81 -0.89 10.28
C VAL A 55 -6.28 -0.88 10.30
N ALA A 56 -5.67 -2.04 10.50
CA ALA A 56 -4.22 -2.20 10.42
C ALA A 56 -3.83 -2.81 9.07
N ILE A 57 -2.98 -2.11 8.31
CA ILE A 57 -2.35 -2.65 7.11
C ILE A 57 -1.01 -3.25 7.53
N MET A 58 -0.98 -4.57 7.72
CA MET A 58 0.17 -5.26 8.32
C MET A 58 1.41 -5.20 7.41
N CYS A 59 2.48 -4.55 7.86
CA CYS A 59 3.80 -4.66 7.26
C CYS A 59 4.73 -5.52 8.13
N PHE A 60 5.60 -6.33 7.51
CA PHE A 60 6.57 -7.19 8.19
C PHE A 60 8.02 -6.73 8.01
N GLU A 61 8.24 -5.64 7.28
CA GLU A 61 9.58 -5.14 7.01
C GLU A 61 10.05 -4.20 8.11
N HIS A 62 11.34 -4.28 8.43
CA HIS A 62 11.95 -3.55 9.54
C HIS A 62 11.91 -2.02 9.36
N GLU A 63 11.97 -1.54 8.12
CA GLU A 63 12.01 -0.11 7.79
C GLU A 63 10.82 0.30 6.90
N VAL A 64 10.22 1.45 7.21
CA VAL A 64 9.09 2.03 6.45
C VAL A 64 9.46 2.24 4.97
N GLY A 65 10.70 2.67 4.69
CA GLY A 65 11.22 2.86 3.33
C GLY A 65 11.42 1.55 2.54
N CYS A 66 11.33 0.39 3.22
CA CYS A 66 11.40 -0.93 2.61
C CYS A 66 10.02 -1.58 2.44
N CYS A 67 8.93 -0.87 2.76
CA CYS A 67 7.58 -1.42 2.71
C CYS A 67 6.69 -0.74 1.66
N HIS A 68 6.21 -1.50 0.68
CA HIS A 68 5.22 -1.03 -0.30
C HIS A 68 3.91 -0.56 0.34
N ARG A 69 3.60 -1.04 1.55
CA ARG A 69 2.35 -0.73 2.26
C ARG A 69 2.31 0.71 2.77
N ASP A 70 3.44 1.39 2.92
CA ASP A 70 3.46 2.84 3.14
C ASP A 70 2.93 3.58 1.90
N ALA A 71 3.40 3.20 0.70
CA ALA A 71 2.92 3.79 -0.55
C ALA A 71 1.41 3.57 -0.75
N LEU A 72 0.92 2.36 -0.47
CA LEU A 72 -0.51 2.06 -0.49
C LEU A 72 -1.29 2.89 0.52
N SER A 73 -0.84 2.93 1.77
CA SER A 73 -1.52 3.67 2.85
C SER A 73 -1.61 5.16 2.55
N ARG A 74 -0.54 5.76 2.01
CA ARG A 74 -0.54 7.16 1.55
C ARG A 74 -1.51 7.40 0.39
N SER A 75 -1.62 6.44 -0.53
CA SER A 75 -2.55 6.50 -1.65
C SER A 75 -4.00 6.54 -1.16
N ILE A 76 -4.36 5.63 -0.24
CA ILE A 76 -5.69 5.55 0.37
C ILE A 76 -6.02 6.83 1.14
N VAL A 77 -5.07 7.33 1.95
CA VAL A 77 -5.26 8.57 2.72
C VAL A 77 -5.39 9.80 1.82
N GLY A 78 -4.85 9.75 0.61
CA GLY A 78 -5.00 10.78 -0.41
C GLY A 78 -6.31 10.75 -1.19
N LEU A 79 -7.18 9.75 -0.98
CA LEU A 79 -8.48 9.70 -1.64
C LEU A 79 -9.38 10.86 -1.19
N PRO A 80 -10.17 11.48 -2.09
CA PRO A 80 -10.95 12.68 -1.77
C PRO A 80 -11.89 12.55 -0.57
N ASP A 81 -12.50 11.36 -0.41
CA ASP A 81 -13.51 11.09 0.62
C ASP A 81 -12.94 10.39 1.86
N PHE A 82 -11.62 10.16 1.92
CA PHE A 82 -11.02 9.46 3.06
C PHE A 82 -11.06 10.32 4.33
N LYS A 83 -11.62 9.75 5.39
CA LYS A 83 -11.70 10.40 6.72
C LYS A 83 -10.94 9.56 7.73
N GLY A 84 -9.70 9.95 7.98
CA GLY A 84 -8.84 9.27 8.94
C GLY A 84 -7.44 9.87 8.95
N GLN A 85 -6.55 9.22 9.69
CA GLN A 85 -5.14 9.58 9.71
C GLN A 85 -4.28 8.32 9.59
N LEU A 86 -3.16 8.47 8.88
CA LEU A 86 -2.14 7.44 8.83
C LEU A 86 -1.27 7.53 10.08
N VAL A 87 -1.17 6.43 10.83
CA VAL A 87 -0.31 6.31 11.99
C VAL A 87 0.64 5.14 11.77
N HIS A 88 1.94 5.40 11.81
CA HIS A 88 2.98 4.38 11.83
C HIS A 88 3.25 4.04 13.30
N LEU A 89 3.14 2.74 13.65
CA LEU A 89 3.33 2.21 15.00
C LEU A 89 4.75 1.67 15.18
#